data_AF-A0A523GBI7-F1
#
_entry.id   AF-A0A523GBI7-F1
#
_cell.length_a   1.000
_cell.length_b   1.000
_cell.length_c   1.000
_cell.angle_alpha   90.00
_cell.angle_beta   90.00
_cell.angle_gamma   90.00
#
_symmetry.space_group_name_H-M   'P 1'
#
loop_
_entity.id
_entity.type
_entity.pdbx_description
1 polymer ?
#
loop_
_entity_poly.entity_id
_entity_poly.type
_entity_poly.pdbx_seq_one_letter_code
_entity_poly.pdbx_strand_id
1 'polypeptide(L)'
;MDKVEMTQDESEKIRETLRTVRKHLSRIHHDMNNPLSIISGNVQLLDELSKALKVSDDFDAPLKDVLTATEQLTGLTEELVVLRNLLMQLDGEED
;
A
#
# COMPACT_ATOMS: atom_id res chain seq x y z
N MET A 1 -24.84 31.83 5.04
CA MET A 1 -23.73 30.90 4.72
C MET A 1 -23.31 31.24 3.31
N ASP A 2 -22.22 31.99 3.17
CA ASP A 2 -21.69 32.35 1.86
C ASP A 2 -21.22 31.06 1.16
N LYS A 3 -21.78 30.80 -0.01
CA LYS A 3 -21.17 29.85 -0.94
C LYS A 3 -19.86 30.49 -1.38
N VAL A 4 -18.74 29.93 -0.94
CA VAL A 4 -17.44 30.27 -1.52
C VAL A 4 -17.48 29.77 -2.97
N GLU A 5 -17.76 30.67 -3.91
CA GLU A 5 -17.61 30.39 -5.34
C GLU A 5 -16.11 30.27 -5.63
N MET A 6 -15.66 29.04 -5.77
CA MET A 6 -14.28 28.73 -6.13
C MET A 6 -14.04 29.12 -7.58
N THR A 7 -12.94 29.82 -7.86
CA THR A 7 -12.63 30.26 -9.21
C THR A 7 -12.26 29.06 -10.11
N GLN A 8 -12.41 29.21 -11.43
CA GLN A 8 -12.02 28.17 -12.38
C GLN A 8 -10.52 27.83 -12.30
N ASP A 9 -9.65 28.81 -12.00
CA ASP A 9 -8.21 28.62 -11.84
C ASP A 9 -7.86 27.83 -10.56
N GLU A 10 -8.57 28.08 -9.45
CA GLU A 10 -8.41 27.31 -8.21
C GLU A 10 -8.90 25.86 -8.38
N SER A 11 -10.01 25.67 -9.09
CA SER A 11 -10.55 24.35 -9.39
C SER A 11 -9.57 23.51 -10.20
N GLU A 12 -8.94 24.09 -11.23
CA GLU A 12 -7.96 23.39 -12.06
C GLU A 12 -6.69 23.03 -11.28
N LYS A 13 -6.20 23.92 -10.42
CA LYS A 13 -5.05 23.65 -9.54
C LYS A 13 -5.32 22.51 -8.56
N ILE A 14 -6.53 22.43 -8.02
CA ILE A 14 -6.94 21.33 -7.13
C ILE A 14 -6.92 20.00 -7.90
N ARG A 15 -7.48 19.96 -9.12
CA ARG A 15 -7.46 18.75 -9.96
C ARG A 15 -6.05 18.30 -10.31
N GLU A 16 -5.18 19.22 -10.71
CA GLU A 16 -3.77 18.91 -10.99
C GLU A 16 -3.05 18.33 -9.77
N THR A 17 -3.35 18.88 -8.58
CA THR A 17 -2.82 18.37 -7.31
C THR A 17 -3.36 16.97 -7.00
N LEU A 18 -4.66 16.73 -7.16
CA LEU A 18 -5.30 15.42 -6.96
C LEU A 18 -4.70 14.35 -7.89
N ARG A 19 -4.51 14.67 -9.18
CA ARG A 19 -3.84 13.79 -10.14
C ARG A 19 -2.41 13.47 -9.73
N THR A 20 -1.67 14.45 -9.21
CA THR A 20 -0.30 14.26 -8.73
C THR A 20 -0.25 13.34 -7.52
N VAL A 21 -1.14 13.55 -6.53
CA VAL A 21 -1.26 12.69 -5.36
C VAL A 21 -1.62 11.26 -5.77
N ARG A 22 -2.59 11.08 -6.68
CA ARG A 22 -2.99 9.76 -7.20
C ARG A 22 -1.80 9.02 -7.83
N LYS A 23 -1.00 9.70 -8.66
CA LYS A 23 0.21 9.12 -9.26
C LYS A 23 1.22 8.68 -8.20
N HIS A 24 1.43 9.50 -7.16
CA HIS A 24 2.33 9.15 -6.06
C HIS A 24 1.83 7.96 -5.24
N LEU A 25 0.54 7.91 -4.89
CA LEU A 25 -0.06 6.76 -4.20
C LEU A 25 0.07 5.48 -5.01
N SER A 26 -0.21 5.54 -6.33
CA SER A 26 -0.07 4.37 -7.19
C SER A 26 1.36 3.87 -7.28
N ARG A 27 2.34 4.78 -7.33
CA ARG A 27 3.76 4.43 -7.31
C ARG A 27 4.16 3.78 -5.99
N ILE A 28 3.80 4.38 -4.85
CA ILE A 28 4.12 3.84 -3.52
C ILE A 28 3.54 2.44 -3.34
N HIS A 29 2.26 2.24 -3.71
CA HIS A 29 1.63 0.93 -3.65
C HIS A 29 2.38 -0.12 -4.48
N HIS A 30 2.73 0.20 -5.73
CA HIS A 30 3.50 -0.70 -6.58
C HIS A 30 4.90 -1.00 -6.01
N ASP A 31 5.62 0.05 -5.61
CA ASP A 31 7.00 -0.04 -5.14
C ASP A 31 7.12 -0.79 -3.80
N MET A 32 6.05 -0.80 -2.99
CA MET A 32 5.99 -1.55 -1.74
C MET A 32 5.53 -3.00 -1.92
N ASN A 33 4.54 -3.26 -2.79
CA ASN A 33 4.00 -4.61 -2.94
C ASN A 33 5.03 -5.61 -3.46
N ASN A 34 5.93 -5.17 -4.35
CA ASN A 34 6.96 -6.05 -4.91
C ASN A 34 7.95 -6.56 -3.83
N PRO A 35 8.63 -5.70 -3.05
CA PRO A 35 9.50 -6.17 -1.97
C PRO A 35 8.73 -6.90 -0.86
N LEU A 36 7.50 -6.50 -0.52
CA LEU A 36 6.70 -7.23 0.49
C LEU A 36 6.36 -8.65 0.02
N SER A 37 6.01 -8.84 -1.25
CA SER A 37 5.76 -10.17 -1.83
C SER A 37 7.02 -11.05 -1.79
N ILE A 38 8.18 -10.47 -2.11
CA ILE A 38 9.47 -11.18 -2.04
C ILE A 38 9.81 -11.58 -0.60
N ILE A 39 9.65 -10.66 0.37
CA ILE A 39 9.92 -10.93 1.78
C ILE A 39 9.00 -12.04 2.29
N SER A 40 7.70 -11.95 2.02
CA SER A 40 6.72 -12.96 2.42
C SER A 40 7.07 -14.34 1.87
N GLY A 41 7.36 -14.44 0.56
CA GLY A 41 7.75 -15.71 -0.07
C GLY A 41 9.05 -16.29 0.49
N ASN A 42 10.05 -15.44 0.77
CA ASN A 42 11.30 -15.89 1.37
C ASN A 42 11.10 -16.38 2.81
N VAL A 43 10.27 -15.71 3.60
CA VAL A 43 9.97 -16.12 4.99
C VAL A 43 9.19 -17.43 5.02
N GLN A 44 8.22 -17.61 4.13
CA GLN A 44 7.51 -18.88 3.97
C GLN A 44 8.46 -20.02 3.59
N LEU A 45 9.36 -19.80 2.64
CA LEU A 45 10.38 -20.78 2.29
C LEU A 45 11.30 -21.13 3.47
N LEU A 46 11.71 -20.12 4.26
CA LEU A 46 12.55 -20.34 5.44
C LEU A 46 11.82 -21.15 6.52
N ASP A 47 10.52 -20.93 6.72
CA ASP A 47 9.67 -21.69 7.63
C ASP A 47 9.48 -23.15 7.16
N GLU A 48 9.33 -23.38 5.86
CA GLU A 48 9.30 -24.74 5.30
C GLU A 48 10.65 -25.45 5.49
N LEU A 49 11.76 -24.75 5.26
CA LEU A 49 13.11 -25.29 5.42
C LEU A 49 13.47 -25.57 6.88
N SER A 50 13.09 -24.69 7.82
CA SER A 50 13.34 -24.91 9.26
C SER A 50 12.67 -26.21 9.73
N LYS A 51 11.41 -26.42 9.33
CA LYS A 51 10.63 -27.63 9.61
C LYS A 51 11.23 -28.87 8.95
N ALA A 52 11.59 -28.79 7.66
CA ALA A 52 12.16 -29.92 6.93
C ALA A 52 13.51 -30.37 7.48
N LEU A 53 14.36 -29.41 7.86
CA LEU A 53 15.70 -29.66 8.38
C LEU A 53 15.73 -29.86 9.91
N LYS A 54 14.58 -29.73 10.58
CA LYS A 54 14.47 -29.77 12.06
C LYS A 54 15.45 -28.80 12.73
N VAL A 55 15.56 -27.61 12.15
CA VAL A 55 16.30 -26.49 12.75
C VAL A 55 15.54 -26.08 14.02
N SER A 56 16.28 -25.59 15.03
CA SER A 56 15.73 -25.19 16.34
C SER A 56 14.41 -24.41 16.21
N ASP A 57 13.46 -24.70 17.10
CA ASP A 57 12.17 -23.98 17.21
C ASP A 57 12.37 -22.47 17.50
N ASP A 58 13.59 -22.05 17.84
CA ASP A 58 13.98 -20.65 18.03
C ASP A 58 13.71 -19.76 16.79
N PHE A 59 13.56 -20.36 15.60
CA PHE A 59 13.27 -19.62 14.36
C PHE A 59 11.78 -19.41 14.11
N ASP A 60 10.89 -20.17 14.76
CA ASP A 60 9.45 -20.12 14.48
C ASP A 60 8.84 -18.76 14.85
N ALA A 61 9.18 -18.23 16.03
CA ALA A 61 8.68 -16.95 16.48
C ALA A 61 9.20 -15.78 15.61
N PRO A 62 10.51 -15.64 15.33
CA PRO A 62 11.01 -14.62 14.43
C PRO A 62 10.41 -14.68 13.01
N LEU A 63 10.29 -15.88 12.41
CA LEU A 63 9.71 -16.01 11.07
C LEU A 63 8.24 -15.60 11.06
N LYS A 64 7.48 -15.98 12.09
CA LYS A 64 6.09 -15.55 12.26
C LYS A 64 5.95 -14.04 12.45
N ASP A 65 6.86 -13.42 13.20
CA ASP A 65 6.87 -11.97 13.40
C ASP A 65 7.11 -11.23 12.09
N VAL A 66 8.06 -11.69 11.26
CA VAL A 66 8.31 -11.10 9.94
C VAL A 66 7.12 -11.27 9.01
N LEU A 67 6.48 -12.45 9.01
CA LEU A 67 5.29 -12.69 8.20
C LEU A 67 4.15 -11.76 8.62
N THR A 68 3.89 -11.64 9.92
CA THR A 68 2.86 -10.75 10.48
C THR A 68 3.13 -9.29 10.11
N ALA A 69 4.37 -8.83 10.23
CA ALA A 69 4.74 -7.47 9.85
C ALA A 69 4.55 -7.22 8.34
N THR A 70 4.88 -8.20 7.50
CA THR A 70 4.72 -8.12 6.04
C THR A 70 3.24 -8.08 5.63
N GLU A 71 2.39 -8.86 6.32
CA GLU A 71 0.93 -8.83 6.15
C GLU A 71 0.34 -7.47 6.57
N GLN A 72 0.75 -6.93 7.71
CA GLN A 72 0.33 -5.60 8.15
C GLN A 72 0.72 -4.51 7.15
N LEU A 73 1.95 -4.55 6.65
CA LEU A 73 2.43 -3.59 5.64
C LEU A 73 1.66 -3.71 4.33
N THR A 74 1.30 -4.93 3.91
CA THR A 74 0.44 -5.15 2.75
C THR A 74 -0.95 -4.53 2.96
N GLY A 75 -1.56 -4.72 4.14
CA GLY A 75 -2.83 -4.07 4.46
C GLY A 75 -2.74 -2.54 4.39
N LEU A 76 -1.66 -1.96 4.90
CA LEU A 76 -1.44 -0.51 4.82
C LEU A 76 -1.24 -0.02 3.39
N THR A 77 -0.61 -0.81 2.50
CA THR A 77 -0.49 -0.43 1.08
C THR A 77 -1.82 -0.52 0.36
N GLU A 78 -2.69 -1.47 0.71
CA GLU A 78 -4.06 -1.55 0.20
C GLU A 78 -4.90 -0.33 0.62
N GLU A 79 -4.73 0.19 1.84
CA GLU A 79 -5.38 1.44 2.27
C GLU A 79 -4.98 2.64 1.37
N LEU A 80 -3.75 2.68 0.85
CA LEU A 80 -3.34 3.72 -0.12
C LEU A 80 -4.12 3.62 -1.43
N VAL A 81 -4.51 2.41 -1.85
CA VAL A 81 -5.36 2.20 -3.04
C VAL A 81 -6.77 2.72 -2.78
N VAL A 82 -7.32 2.47 -1.59
CA VAL A 82 -8.62 3.03 -1.19
C VAL A 82 -8.58 4.56 -1.23
N LEU A 83 -7.55 5.18 -0.64
CA LEU A 83 -7.37 6.63 -0.68
C LEU A 83 -7.26 7.16 -2.11
N ARG A 84 -6.48 6.50 -2.98
CA ARG A 84 -6.36 6.86 -4.39
C ARG A 84 -7.71 6.83 -5.10
N ASN A 85 -8.53 5.81 -4.85
CA ASN A 85 -9.84 5.65 -5.48
C ASN A 85 -10.83 6.71 -4.97
N LEU A 86 -10.78 7.08 -3.68
CA LEU A 86 -11.57 8.20 -3.14
C LEU A 86 -11.18 9.54 -3.79
N LEU A 87 -9.88 9.78 -4.01
CA LEU A 87 -9.41 10.98 -4.70
C LEU A 87 -9.85 11.01 -6.18
N MET A 88 -9.99 9.86 -6.83
CA MET A 88 -10.51 9.75 -8.20
C MET A 88 -11.98 10.19 -8.28
N GLN A 89 -12.80 9.75 -7.32
CA GLN A 89 -14.21 10.16 -7.23
C GLN A 89 -14.36 11.67 -7.01
N LEU A 90 -13.44 12.29 -6.26
CA LEU A 90 -13.44 13.75 -6.01
C LEU A 90 -13.01 14.57 -7.25
N ASP A 91 -12.21 13.99 -8.14
CA ASP A 91 -11.77 14.61 -9.40
C ASP A 91 -12.87 14.59 -10.49
N GLY A 92 -13.94 13.81 -10.27
CA GLY A 92 -15.05 13.65 -11.22
C GLY A 92 -14.71 12.74 -12.41
N GLU A 93 -13.63 11.96 -12.32
CA GLU A 93 -13.29 10.92 -13.27
C GLU A 93 -13.97 9.60 -12.83
N GLU A 94 -14.97 9.14 -13.58
CA GLU A 94 -15.45 7.74 -13.52
C GLU A 94 -14.51 6.84 -14.33
N ASP A 95 -14.33 5.59 -13.88
CA ASP A 95 -13.39 4.56 -14.43
C ASP A 95 -13.42 4.42 -15.97
#